data_AF-A0A7K9RVT1-F1
#
_entry.id   AF-A0A7K9RVT1-F1
#
_cell.length_a   1.000
_cell.length_b   1.000
_cell.length_c   1.000
_cell.angle_alpha   90.00
_cell.angle_beta   90.00
_cell.angle_gamma   90.00
#
_symmetry.space_group_name_H-M   'P 1'
#
loop_
_entity.id
_entity.type
_entity.pdbx_description
1 polymer ?
#
loop_
_entity_poly.entity_id
_entity_poly.type
_entity_poly.pdbx_seq_one_letter_code
_entity_poly.pdbx_strand_id
1 'polypeptide(L)'
;GWCPLSPTGAQTTQLLVEPPWMPAVLWDRVTLTCQGLGTTGDTTWYKDGQRWGQELQDKFTVTESGTYLCDRPGTRLSPPVRVLNDWLVLQVPMRPLQAEDSVTLRCRC
;
A
#
# COMPACT_ATOMS: atom_id res chain seq x y z
N GLY A 1 28.08 -31.00 3.79
CA GLY A 1 26.92 -30.75 4.66
C GLY A 1 25.99 -29.82 3.93
N TRP A 2 24.71 -30.18 3.83
CA TRP A 2 23.71 -29.30 3.22
C TRP A 2 23.11 -28.43 4.33
N CYS A 3 23.17 -27.11 4.18
CA CYS A 3 22.37 -26.20 4.99
C CYS A 3 21.01 -26.07 4.30
N PRO A 4 19.90 -26.52 4.89
CA PRO A 4 18.60 -26.15 4.37
C PRO A 4 18.43 -24.66 4.62
N LEU A 5 18.25 -23.89 3.55
CA LEU A 5 17.65 -22.57 3.64
C LEU A 5 16.19 -22.82 4.04
N SER A 6 15.90 -22.68 5.34
CA SER A 6 14.53 -22.51 5.81
C SER A 6 13.93 -21.33 5.06
N PRO A 7 12.81 -21.48 4.34
CA PRO A 7 12.02 -20.33 3.96
C PRO A 7 11.23 -19.95 5.21
N THR A 8 11.87 -19.28 6.16
CA THR A 8 11.10 -18.37 7.02
C THR A 8 10.73 -17.21 6.09
N GLY A 9 9.72 -17.44 5.24
CA GLY A 9 9.11 -16.38 4.47
C GLY A 9 8.65 -15.36 5.50
N ALA A 10 9.37 -14.23 5.59
CA ALA A 10 8.95 -13.13 6.42
C ALA A 10 7.53 -12.80 5.98
N GLN A 11 6.56 -12.99 6.88
CA GLN A 11 5.17 -12.74 6.57
C GLN A 11 5.05 -11.22 6.36
N THR A 12 4.86 -10.79 5.11
CA THR A 12 4.84 -9.36 4.76
C THR A 12 3.42 -8.83 4.74
N THR A 13 3.20 -7.68 5.36
CA THR A 13 1.98 -6.91 5.13
C THR A 13 2.08 -6.23 3.76
N GLN A 14 0.97 -6.16 3.04
CA GLN A 14 0.84 -5.46 1.78
C GLN A 14 -0.26 -4.41 1.88
N LEU A 15 0.00 -3.25 1.28
CA LEU A 15 -0.97 -2.18 1.17
C LEU A 15 -1.57 -2.18 -0.23
N LEU A 16 -2.86 -2.49 -0.33
CA LEU A 16 -3.62 -2.40 -1.57
C LEU A 16 -4.25 -1.02 -1.72
N VAL A 17 -4.33 -0.57 -2.97
CA VAL A 17 -4.86 0.74 -3.35
C VAL A 17 -5.97 0.53 -4.37
N GLU A 18 -7.14 1.10 -4.09
CA GLU A 18 -8.27 1.13 -5.02
C GLU A 18 -8.67 2.59 -5.28
N PRO A 19 -8.66 3.07 -6.53
CA PRO A 19 -8.25 2.35 -7.75
C PRO A 19 -6.73 2.05 -7.79
N PRO A 20 -6.29 0.99 -8.51
CA PRO A 20 -4.92 0.46 -8.44
C PRO A 20 -3.94 1.28 -9.29
N TRP A 21 -3.82 2.57 -8.97
CA TRP A 21 -2.95 3.54 -9.63
C TRP A 21 -1.91 4.06 -8.65
N MET A 22 -0.67 4.19 -9.12
CA MET A 22 0.41 4.81 -8.35
C MET A 22 1.09 5.95 -9.13
N PRO A 23 1.43 7.07 -8.48
CA PRO A 23 0.96 7.43 -7.14
C PRO A 23 -0.56 7.62 -7.13
N ALA A 24 -1.18 7.38 -5.97
CA ALA A 24 -2.60 7.63 -5.78
C ALA A 24 -2.86 9.15 -5.74
N VAL A 25 -4.09 9.58 -6.07
CA VAL A 25 -4.44 11.00 -6.10
C VAL A 25 -5.73 11.26 -5.35
N LEU A 26 -5.80 12.37 -4.60
CA LEU A 26 -6.99 12.74 -3.83
C LEU A 26 -8.22 13.07 -4.68
N TRP A 27 -8.01 13.39 -5.96
CA TRP A 27 -9.06 13.62 -6.94
C TRP A 27 -9.87 12.35 -7.25
N ASP A 28 -9.33 11.17 -6.91
CA ASP A 28 -10.04 9.90 -6.96
C ASP A 28 -10.51 9.50 -5.55
N ARG A 29 -11.59 8.73 -5.47
CA ARG A 29 -11.96 8.05 -4.22
C ARG A 29 -10.97 6.91 -3.96
N VAL A 30 -9.88 7.22 -3.27
CA VAL A 30 -8.83 6.26 -2.93
C VAL A 30 -9.17 5.51 -1.65
N THR A 31 -9.22 4.19 -1.73
CA THR A 31 -9.34 3.29 -0.57
C THR A 31 -8.03 2.53 -0.40
N LEU A 32 -7.49 2.58 0.81
CA LEU A 32 -6.34 1.80 1.22
C LEU A 32 -6.80 0.59 2.00
N THR A 33 -6.31 -0.60 1.66
CA THR A 33 -6.61 -1.84 2.38
C THR A 33 -5.31 -2.52 2.78
N CYS A 34 -5.13 -2.73 4.08
CA CYS A 34 -4.03 -3.49 4.64
C CYS A 34 -4.34 -4.99 4.57
N GLN A 35 -3.52 -5.75 3.85
CA GLN A 35 -3.62 -7.21 3.75
C GLN A 35 -2.35 -7.88 4.27
N GLY A 36 -2.49 -9.08 4.83
CA GLY A 36 -1.36 -9.85 5.33
C GLY A 36 -1.80 -10.94 6.29
N LEU A 37 -0.89 -11.83 6.63
CA LEU A 37 -1.08 -12.79 7.72
C LEU A 37 -1.14 -12.03 9.05
N GLY A 38 -1.94 -12.48 10.01
CA GLY A 38 -2.18 -11.77 11.27
C GLY A 38 -3.66 -11.63 11.62
N THR A 39 -3.95 -11.00 12.76
CA THR A 39 -5.32 -10.79 13.23
C THR A 39 -6.00 -9.69 12.39
N THR A 40 -7.05 -10.06 11.67
CA THR A 40 -7.94 -9.11 10.98
C THR A 40 -8.48 -8.09 11.98
N GLY A 41 -8.40 -6.80 11.64
CA GLY A 41 -8.82 -5.73 12.54
C GLY A 41 -7.87 -5.45 13.70
N ASP A 42 -6.60 -5.88 13.62
CA ASP A 42 -5.51 -5.36 14.46
C ASP A 42 -4.45 -4.72 13.53
N THR A 43 -4.82 -3.60 12.91
CA THR A 43 -3.98 -2.92 11.91
C THR A 43 -3.55 -1.57 12.45
N THR A 44 -2.24 -1.34 12.53
CA THR A 44 -1.69 -0.01 12.84
C THR A 44 -1.35 0.73 11.57
N TRP A 45 -1.89 1.95 11.45
CA TRP A 45 -1.67 2.82 10.29
C TRP A 45 -0.66 3.92 10.60
N TYR A 46 0.21 4.17 9.64
CA TYR A 46 1.20 5.24 9.67
C TYR A 46 0.99 6.20 8.50
N LYS A 47 1.14 7.50 8.77
CA LYS A 47 1.16 8.57 7.78
C LYS A 47 2.42 9.41 8.01
N ASP A 48 3.24 9.56 6.97
CA ASP A 48 4.46 10.37 6.97
C ASP A 48 5.41 10.03 8.15
N GLY A 49 5.50 8.74 8.47
CA GLY A 49 6.33 8.22 9.56
C GLY A 49 5.71 8.30 10.95
N GLN A 50 4.55 8.95 11.11
CA GLN A 50 3.84 9.03 12.38
C GLN A 50 2.65 8.06 12.41
N ARG A 51 2.41 7.47 13.58
CA ARG A 51 1.20 6.69 13.82
C ARG A 51 -0.03 7.59 13.67
N TRP A 52 -0.98 7.19 12.83
CA TRP A 52 -2.10 8.03 12.40
C TRP A 52 -3.48 7.43 12.70
N GLY A 53 -3.69 6.13 12.51
CA GLY A 53 -5.04 5.53 12.50
C GLY A 53 -5.38 4.61 13.68
N GLN A 54 -6.70 4.36 13.83
CA GLN A 54 -7.29 3.44 14.81
C GLN A 54 -6.93 1.98 14.51
N GLU A 55 -6.59 1.24 15.57
CA GLU A 55 -6.10 -0.16 15.55
C GLU A 55 -7.09 -1.19 14.96
N LEU A 56 -8.29 -0.80 14.52
CA LEU A 56 -9.40 -1.74 14.32
C LEU A 56 -9.95 -1.88 12.89
N GLN A 57 -9.44 -1.08 11.94
CA GLN A 57 -9.90 -1.13 10.55
C GLN A 57 -8.79 -1.51 9.59
N ASP A 58 -9.02 -2.56 8.82
CA ASP A 58 -8.13 -3.01 7.75
C ASP A 58 -8.22 -2.17 6.49
N LYS A 59 -9.20 -1.28 6.41
CA LYS A 59 -9.42 -0.42 5.24
C LYS A 59 -9.88 0.97 5.64
N PHE A 60 -9.44 1.98 4.91
CA PHE A 60 -9.96 3.33 5.05
C PHE A 60 -9.88 4.12 3.73
N THR A 61 -10.75 5.12 3.60
CA THR A 61 -10.73 6.04 2.46
C THR A 61 -9.80 7.21 2.77
N VAL A 62 -8.86 7.49 1.87
CA VAL A 62 -7.88 8.56 2.07
C VAL A 62 -8.52 9.92 1.78
N THR A 63 -8.30 10.87 2.68
CA THR A 63 -8.77 12.26 2.55
C THR A 63 -7.62 13.28 2.54
N GLU A 64 -6.39 12.84 2.80
CA GLU A 64 -5.22 13.71 2.89
C GLU A 64 -4.06 13.18 2.04
N SER A 65 -3.24 14.07 1.52
CA SER A 65 -2.00 13.68 0.85
C SER A 65 -0.96 13.25 1.88
N GLY A 66 -0.02 12.42 1.44
CA GLY A 66 1.04 11.91 2.30
C GLY A 66 1.52 10.53 1.87
N THR A 67 2.39 9.96 2.70
CA THR A 67 2.91 8.60 2.53
C THR A 67 2.32 7.69 3.59
N TYR A 68 1.60 6.67 3.15
CA TYR A 68 0.86 5.75 3.99
C TYR A 68 1.54 4.39 4.06
N LEU A 69 1.56 3.82 5.27
CA LEU A 69 2.03 2.46 5.54
C LEU A 69 1.08 1.79 6.51
N CYS A 70 1.03 0.46 6.50
CA CYS A 70 0.32 -0.31 7.50
C CYS A 70 1.19 -1.41 8.09
N ASP A 71 0.88 -1.77 9.33
CA ASP A 71 1.52 -2.84 10.09
C ASP A 71 0.45 -3.75 10.69
N ARG A 72 0.75 -5.05 10.73
CA ARG A 72 -0.06 -6.05 11.42
C ARG A 72 0.82 -6.86 12.39
N PRO A 73 0.32 -7.22 13.58
CA PRO A 73 1.06 -8.00 14.54
C PRO A 73 1.65 -9.28 13.92
N GLY A 74 2.94 -9.49 14.14
CA GLY A 74 3.65 -10.68 13.63
C GLY A 74 4.07 -10.59 12.16
N THR A 75 3.88 -9.45 11.50
CA THR A 75 4.34 -9.21 10.12
C THR A 75 5.31 -8.06 10.01
N ARG A 76 5.94 -7.90 8.84
CA ARG A 76 6.76 -6.74 8.51
C ARG A 76 5.90 -5.63 7.92
N LEU A 77 6.16 -4.39 8.37
CA LEU A 77 5.62 -3.15 7.81
C LEU A 77 5.50 -3.17 6.29
N SER A 78 4.36 -2.71 5.78
CA SER A 78 4.08 -2.68 4.36
C SER A 78 5.03 -1.74 3.59
N PRO A 79 5.24 -1.96 2.27
CA PRO A 79 5.79 -0.93 1.40
C PRO A 79 4.93 0.34 1.46
N PRO A 80 5.54 1.54 1.31
CA PRO A 80 4.82 2.80 1.37
C PRO A 80 4.00 3.08 0.11
N VAL A 81 2.84 3.71 0.29
CA VAL A 81 2.01 4.24 -0.79
C VAL A 81 1.95 5.75 -0.69
N ARG A 82 2.26 6.44 -1.80
CA ARG A 82 2.16 7.90 -1.89
C ARG A 82 0.80 8.32 -2.43
N VAL A 83 0.18 9.28 -1.76
CA VAL A 83 -1.06 9.94 -2.16
C VAL A 83 -0.76 11.41 -2.41
N LEU A 84 -1.02 11.88 -3.62
CA LEU A 84 -0.72 13.25 -4.07
C LEU A 84 -1.99 14.09 -4.21
N ASN A 85 -1.80 15.40 -4.11
CA ASN A 85 -2.81 16.41 -4.39
C ASN A 85 -2.24 17.51 -5.30
N ASP A 86 -1.51 17.09 -6.32
CA ASP A 86 -0.93 17.99 -7.32
C ASP A 86 -1.93 18.24 -8.47
N TRP A 87 -1.66 19.29 -9.25
CA TRP A 87 -2.47 19.73 -10.38
C TRP A 87 -2.38 18.81 -11.60
N LEU A 88 -1.31 18.03 -11.74
CA LEU A 88 -1.15 17.03 -12.78
C LEU A 88 -0.29 15.88 -12.26
N VAL A 89 -0.79 14.67 -12.42
CA VAL A 89 -0.14 13.44 -11.99
C VAL A 89 -0.23 12.39 -13.10
N LEU A 90 0.92 11.90 -13.54
CA LEU A 90 1.01 10.72 -14.39
C LEU A 90 0.98 9.47 -13.51
N GLN A 91 -0.06 8.66 -13.67
CA GLN A 91 -0.26 7.41 -12.94
C GLN A 91 0.12 6.20 -13.79
N VAL A 92 0.70 5.20 -13.13
CA VAL A 92 0.97 3.87 -13.67
C VAL A 92 0.18 2.82 -12.88
N PRO A 93 -0.08 1.63 -13.44
CA PRO A 93 -0.74 0.55 -12.71
C PRO A 93 0.07 0.11 -11.49
N MET A 94 -0.60 -0.08 -10.35
CA MET A 94 0.00 -0.60 -9.12
C MET A 94 0.08 -2.14 -9.15
N ARG A 95 0.80 -2.66 -10.13
CA ARG A 95 1.13 -4.08 -10.27
C ARG A 95 2.58 -4.23 -10.74
N PRO A 96 3.25 -5.35 -10.44
CA PRO A 96 4.53 -5.66 -11.07
C PRO A 96 4.40 -5.65 -12.59
N LEU A 97 5.39 -5.08 -13.28
CA LEU A 97 5.45 -5.04 -14.73
C LEU A 97 6.61 -5.90 -15.21
N GLN A 98 6.41 -6.61 -16.31
CA GLN A 98 7.40 -7.42 -17.01
C GLN A 98 7.74 -6.80 -18.38
N ALA A 99 8.84 -7.24 -19.00
CA ALA A 99 9.34 -6.67 -20.24
C ALA A 99 8.32 -6.72 -21.41
N GLU A 100 7.47 -7.74 -21.42
CA GLU A 100 6.46 -7.98 -22.47
C GLU A 100 5.08 -7.38 -22.11
N ASP A 101 4.94 -6.73 -20.95
CA ASP A 101 3.67 -6.18 -20.51
C ASP A 101 3.32 -4.89 -21.28
N SER A 102 2.08 -4.82 -21.78
CA SER A 102 1.49 -3.56 -22.22
C SER A 102 1.00 -2.76 -21.02
N VAL A 103 1.38 -1.48 -20.95
CA VAL A 103 1.09 -0.59 -19.84
C VAL A 103 0.19 0.56 -20.29
N THR A 104 -0.93 0.74 -19.59
CA THR A 104 -1.76 1.93 -19.75
C THR A 104 -1.36 2.98 -18.73
N LEU A 105 -0.94 4.14 -19.20
CA LEU A 105 -0.69 5.31 -18.37
C LEU A 105 -1.97 6.15 -18.26
N ARG A 106 -2.19 6.79 -17.11
CA ARG A 106 -3.33 7.67 -16.89
C ARG A 106 -2.85 9.03 -16.42
N CYS A 107 -3.20 10.07 -17.17
CA CYS A 107 -3.00 11.44 -16.71
C CYS A 107 -4.21 11.86 -15.87
N ARG A 108 -3.96 12.38 -14.66
CA ARG A 108 -4.97 13.01 -13.80
C ARG A 108 -4.63 14.47 -13.63
N CYS A 109 -5.62 15.32 -13.89
CA CYS A 109 -5.57 16.76 -13.73
C CYS A 109 -6.82 17.21 -12.95
#